data_AF-A0A4Y2GDB7-F1
#
_entry.id   AF-A0A4Y2GDB7-F1
#
_cell.length_a   1.000
_cell.length_b   1.000
_cell.length_c   1.000
_cell.angle_alpha   90.00
_cell.angle_beta   90.00
_cell.angle_gamma   90.00
#
_symmetry.space_group_name_H-M   'P 1'
#
loop_
_entity.id
_entity.type
_entity.pdbx_description
1 polymer ?
#
loop_
_entity_poly.entity_id
_entity_poly.type
_entity_poly.pdbx_seq_one_letter_code
_entity_poly.pdbx_strand_id
1 'polypeptide(L)'
;MKEATTDGIPASLPFPKSFLKKQHLQLSLSQAEWDNGESGRSVYSIIPKISNKQLHWSRECIQFATGHGPFPSYLKRFGLHSTDYCGCWEIGNPLH
;
A
#
# COMPACT_ATOMS: atom_id res chain seq x y z
N MET A 1 -46.96 3.10 34.15
CA MET A 1 -46.82 3.16 32.69
C MET A 1 -45.48 3.80 32.39
N LYS A 2 -44.45 3.00 32.09
CA LYS A 2 -43.13 3.51 31.70
C LYS A 2 -43.15 3.65 30.18
N GLU A 3 -43.13 4.88 29.69
CA GLU A 3 -42.85 5.13 28.28
C GLU A 3 -41.37 4.87 28.01
N ALA A 4 -41.10 4.07 26.98
CA ALA A 4 -39.77 3.87 26.43
C ALA A 4 -39.70 4.63 25.11
N THR A 5 -38.98 5.75 25.12
CA THR A 5 -38.69 6.56 23.94
C THR A 5 -37.78 5.77 22.99
N THR A 6 -38.36 5.25 21.91
CA THR A 6 -37.63 4.69 20.77
C THR A 6 -37.36 5.78 19.75
N ASP A 7 -36.44 6.69 20.05
CA ASP A 7 -35.92 7.64 19.05
C ASP A 7 -34.44 7.35 18.82
N GLY A 8 -34.20 6.24 18.14
CA GLY A 8 -32.92 5.94 17.54
C GLY A 8 -33.19 5.57 16.10
N ILE A 9 -33.17 6.55 15.19
CA ILE A 9 -33.24 6.33 13.75
C ILE A 9 -32.25 5.19 13.43
N PRO A 10 -32.72 4.01 12.97
CA PRO A 10 -31.80 2.95 12.61
C PRO A 10 -31.03 3.49 11.41
N ALA A 11 -29.76 3.82 11.61
CA ALA A 11 -28.85 4.08 10.50
C ALA A 11 -28.85 2.80 9.66
N SER A 12 -29.64 2.80 8.59
CA SER A 12 -29.73 1.70 7.65
C SER A 12 -28.41 1.70 6.89
N LEU A 13 -27.46 0.92 7.41
CA LEU A 13 -26.20 0.73 6.72
C LEU A 13 -26.51 0.19 5.32
N PRO A 14 -25.90 0.74 4.27
CA PRO A 14 -26.13 0.28 2.89
C PRO A 14 -25.70 -1.19 2.68
N PHE A 15 -25.00 -1.77 3.66
CA PHE A 15 -24.52 -3.14 3.62
C PHE A 15 -24.81 -3.88 4.92
N PRO A 16 -25.01 -5.22 4.85
CA PRO A 16 -25.12 -6.06 6.03
C PRO A 16 -23.88 -5.97 6.94
N LYS A 17 -24.08 -6.03 8.27
CA LYS A 17 -22.97 -6.03 9.24
C LYS A 17 -21.94 -7.15 8.99
N SER A 18 -22.39 -8.30 8.48
CA SER A 18 -21.51 -9.44 8.12
C SER A 18 -20.52 -9.07 7.02
N PHE A 19 -20.92 -8.25 6.05
CA PHE A 19 -20.05 -7.76 4.98
C PHE A 19 -18.90 -6.91 5.54
N LEU A 20 -19.21 -5.96 6.42
CA LEU A 20 -18.21 -5.10 7.06
C LEU A 20 -17.22 -5.90 7.92
N LYS A 21 -17.71 -6.91 8.67
CA LYS A 21 -16.84 -7.81 9.44
C LYS A 21 -15.88 -8.59 8.55
N LYS A 22 -16.37 -9.12 7.42
CA LYS A 22 -15.53 -9.83 6.45
C LYS A 22 -14.46 -8.90 5.87
N GLN A 23 -14.84 -7.68 5.47
CA GLN A 23 -13.90 -6.70 4.91
C GLN A 23 -12.82 -6.30 5.92
N HIS A 24 -13.19 -6.07 7.18
CA HIS A 24 -12.25 -5.76 8.24
C HIS A 24 -11.28 -6.91 8.51
N LEU A 25 -11.78 -8.15 8.59
CA LEU A 25 -10.94 -9.33 8.76
C LEU A 25 -9.94 -9.48 7.61
N GLN A 26 -10.39 -9.36 6.36
CA GLN A 26 -9.51 -9.42 5.19
C GLN A 26 -8.42 -8.35 5.25
N LEU A 27 -8.77 -7.11 5.58
CA LEU A 27 -7.80 -6.04 5.70
C LEU A 27 -6.78 -6.30 6.82
N SER A 28 -7.22 -6.83 7.97
CA SER A 28 -6.31 -7.17 9.07
C SER A 28 -5.34 -8.30 8.72
N LEU A 29 -5.78 -9.29 7.94
CA LEU A 29 -4.92 -10.37 7.46
C LEU A 29 -3.88 -9.83 6.48
N SER A 30 -4.31 -9.05 5.48
CA SER A 30 -3.39 -8.43 4.52
C SER A 30 -2.40 -7.48 5.20
N GLN A 31 -2.84 -6.72 6.21
CA GLN A 31 -1.94 -5.85 6.98
C GLN A 31 -0.88 -6.67 7.72
N ALA A 32 -1.25 -7.80 8.33
CA ALA A 32 -0.29 -8.66 9.00
C ALA A 32 0.74 -9.24 8.02
N GLU A 33 0.31 -9.64 6.81
CA GLU A 33 1.23 -10.07 5.75
C GLU A 33 2.16 -8.94 5.31
N TRP A 34 1.64 -7.71 5.22
CA TRP A 34 2.40 -6.52 4.82
C TRP A 34 3.45 -6.11 5.85
N ASP A 35 3.09 -6.16 7.13
CA ASP A 35 3.98 -5.80 8.23
C ASP A 35 5.18 -6.78 8.32
N ASN A 36 4.90 -8.07 8.17
CA ASN A 36 5.89 -9.15 8.30
C ASN A 36 6.61 -9.49 6.98
N GLY A 37 6.16 -8.98 5.84
CA GLY A 37 6.73 -9.27 4.53
C GLY A 37 8.09 -8.60 4.32
N GLU A 38 9.06 -9.34 3.75
CA GLU A 38 10.37 -8.81 3.38
C GLU A 38 10.41 -8.17 1.98
N SER A 39 9.47 -8.53 1.10
CA SER A 39 9.38 -7.97 -0.25
C SER A 39 8.68 -6.62 -0.24
N GLY A 40 9.10 -5.70 -1.12
CA GLY A 40 8.42 -4.42 -1.28
C GLY A 40 8.60 -3.43 -0.13
N ARG A 41 9.67 -3.55 0.67
CA ARG A 41 9.92 -2.62 1.81
C ARG A 41 10.00 -1.15 1.44
N SER A 42 10.41 -0.83 0.21
CA SER A 42 10.38 0.54 -0.32
C SER A 42 8.94 1.07 -0.51
N VAL A 43 8.01 0.19 -0.87
CA VAL A 43 6.58 0.55 -0.94
C VAL A 43 5.98 0.62 0.46
N TYR A 44 6.37 -0.30 1.35
CA TYR A 44 5.94 -0.29 2.76
C TYR A 44 6.33 1.01 3.48
N SER A 45 7.54 1.54 3.24
CA SER A 45 7.97 2.79 3.87
C SER A 45 7.13 4.00 3.45
N ILE A 46 6.49 3.94 2.27
CA ILE A 46 5.60 4.99 1.75
C ILE A 46 4.15 4.73 2.18
N ILE A 47 3.70 3.48 2.11
CA ILE A 47 2.36 3.03 2.48
C ILE A 47 2.46 1.93 3.54
N PRO A 48 2.62 2.31 4.82
CA PRO A 48 2.72 1.32 5.90
C PRO A 48 1.36 0.70 6.24
N LYS A 49 0.24 1.35 5.88
CA LYS A 49 -1.12 0.87 6.16
C LYS A 49 -1.88 0.58 4.87
N ILE A 50 -2.34 -0.65 4.73
CA ILE A 50 -3.22 -1.05 3.64
C ILE A 50 -4.61 -0.46 3.88
N SER A 51 -5.25 -0.03 2.81
CA SER A 51 -6.65 0.36 2.85
C SER A 51 -7.38 -0.15 1.61
N ASN A 52 -8.70 -0.31 1.71
CA ASN A 52 -9.54 -0.65 0.55
C ASN A 52 -9.80 0.54 -0.38
N LYS A 53 -9.22 1.72 -0.09
CA LYS A 53 -9.36 2.88 -0.97
C LYS A 53 -8.40 2.70 -2.14
N GLN A 54 -8.94 2.77 -3.35
CA GLN A 54 -8.09 2.85 -4.52
C GLN A 54 -7.38 4.20 -4.51
N LEU A 55 -6.05 4.16 -4.49
CA LEU A 55 -5.24 5.35 -4.65
C LEU A 55 -4.89 5.48 -6.14
N HIS A 56 -5.16 6.63 -6.73
CA HIS A 56 -4.72 6.94 -8.10
C HIS A 56 -3.28 7.40 -8.07
N TRP A 57 -2.35 6.47 -8.29
CA TRP A 57 -0.93 6.77 -8.40
C TRP A 57 -0.58 7.04 -9.86
N SER A 58 0.25 8.06 -10.10
CA SER A 58 0.83 8.25 -11.42
C SER A 58 1.83 7.14 -11.73
N ARG A 59 2.16 6.94 -13.01
CA ARG A 59 3.15 5.96 -13.44
C ARG A 59 4.51 6.22 -12.79
N GLU A 60 4.88 7.49 -12.65
CA GLU A 60 6.13 7.95 -12.06
C GLU A 60 6.17 7.63 -10.55
N CYS A 61 5.07 7.85 -9.82
CA CYS A 61 4.99 7.48 -8.41
C CYS A 61 5.11 5.97 -8.20
N ILE A 62 4.48 5.17 -9.05
CA ILE A 62 4.59 3.69 -9.00
C ILE A 62 6.03 3.28 -9.26
N GLN A 63 6.66 3.83 -10.30
CA GLN A 63 8.05 3.58 -10.65
C GLN A 63 9.00 3.91 -9.48
N PHE A 64 8.88 5.12 -8.94
CA PHE A 64 9.66 5.56 -7.80
C PHE A 64 9.52 4.62 -6.58
N ALA A 65 8.28 4.36 -6.14
CA ALA A 65 8.04 3.58 -4.92
C ALA A 65 8.49 2.12 -5.03
N THR A 66 8.34 1.53 -6.21
CA THR A 66 8.74 0.14 -6.46
C THR A 66 10.22 0.03 -6.82
N GLY A 67 10.91 1.16 -7.03
CA GLY A 67 12.26 1.19 -7.59
C GLY A 67 12.35 0.74 -9.04
N HIS A 68 11.23 0.71 -9.74
CA HIS A 68 11.19 0.45 -11.18
C HIS A 68 11.47 1.73 -11.95
N GLY A 69 12.11 1.62 -13.11
CA GLY A 69 12.31 2.75 -14.02
C GLY A 69 13.76 2.91 -14.45
N PRO A 70 14.18 4.11 -14.89
CA PRO A 70 15.52 4.36 -15.41
C PRO A 70 16.57 4.51 -14.28
N PHE A 71 16.42 3.75 -13.20
CA PHE A 71 17.36 3.74 -12.09
C PHE A 71 18.50 2.75 -12.38
N PRO A 72 19.79 3.15 -12.29
CA PRO A 72 20.92 2.26 -12.51
C PRO A 72 20.81 0.93 -11.74
N SER A 73 20.39 0.97 -10.48
CA SER A 73 20.16 -0.22 -9.64
C SER A 73 19.11 -1.18 -10.23
N TYR A 74 18.02 -0.64 -10.78
CA TYR A 74 16.99 -1.43 -11.45
C TYR A 74 17.49 -2.03 -12.75
N LEU A 75 18.13 -1.23 -13.60
CA LEU A 75 18.64 -1.68 -14.90
C LEU A 75 19.72 -2.76 -14.75
N LYS A 76 20.61 -2.62 -13.75
CA LYS A 76 21.62 -3.62 -13.42
C LYS A 76 21.00 -4.97 -13.03
N ARG A 77 19.92 -4.94 -12.24
CA ARG A 77 19.19 -6.15 -11.81
C ARG A 77 18.68 -6.99 -12.98
N PHE A 78 18.28 -6.36 -14.07
CA PHE A 78 17.78 -7.01 -15.29
C PHE A 78 18.85 -7.19 -16.37
N GLY A 79 20.13 -6.92 -16.06
CA GLY A 79 21.22 -7.05 -17.02
C GLY A 79 21.19 -6.04 -18.17
N LEU A 80 20.38 -4.99 -18.06
CA LEU A 80 20.28 -3.91 -19.05
C LEU A 80 21.39 -2.87 -18.89
N HIS A 81 22.06 -2.86 -17.73
CA HIS A 81 23.19 -1.98 -17.44
C HIS A 81 24.30 -2.72 -16.71
N SER A 82 25.55 -2.28 -16.91
CA SER A 82 26.73 -2.95 -16.36
C SER A 82 27.02 -2.60 -14.89
N THR A 83 26.50 -1.48 -14.40
CA THR A 83 26.71 -1.00 -13.02
C THR A 83 25.42 -0.44 -12.40
N ASP A 84 25.32 -0.45 -11.09
CA ASP A 84 24.26 0.22 -10.33
C ASP A 84 24.65 1.64 -9.87
N TYR A 85 25.85 2.14 -10.22
CA TYR A 85 26.30 3.48 -9.86
C TYR A 85 25.77 4.58 -10.80
N CYS A 86 25.44 5.74 -10.22
CA CYS A 86 25.21 6.99 -10.96
C CYS A 86 26.53 7.67 -11.36
N GLY A 87 26.45 8.76 -12.14
CA GLY A 87 27.61 9.61 -12.47
C GLY A 87 28.26 10.30 -11.25
N CYS A 88 27.59 10.24 -10.10
CA CYS A 88 28.04 10.71 -8.79
C CYS A 88 28.75 9.63 -7.94
N TRP A 89 28.92 8.41 -8.47
CA TRP A 89 29.56 7.28 -7.79
C TRP A 89 28.83 6.69 -6.58
N GLU A 90 27.56 7.03 -6.37
CA GLU A 90 26.70 6.33 -5.40
C GLU A 90 25.68 5.44 -6.14
N ILE A 91 24.96 4.59 -5.40
CA ILE A 91 23.99 3.66 -5.97
C ILE A 91 22.79 4.43 -6.53
N GLY A 92 22.58 4.36 -7.83
CA GLY A 92 21.45 4.97 -8.52
C GLY A 92 20.14 4.23 -8.24
N ASN A 93 19.61 4.39 -7.04
CA ASN A 93 18.28 3.97 -6.63
C ASN A 93 17.34 5.19 -6.56
N PRO A 94 16.02 5.02 -6.35
CA PRO A 94 15.09 6.15 -6.34
C PRO A 94 15.33 7.21 -5.26
N LEU A 95 16.01 6.85 -4.16
CA LEU A 95 16.23 7.72 -3.01
C LEU A 95 17.60 8.41 -3.03
N HIS A 96 18.41 8.11 -4.04
CA HIS A 96 19.72 8.69 -4.27
C HIS A 96 19.62 9.88 -5.23
#